data_AF-A0A4Y2PK46-F1
#
_entry.id   AF-A0A4Y2PK46-F1
#
_cell.length_a   1.000
_cell.length_b   1.000
_cell.length_c   1.000
_cell.angle_alpha   90.00
_cell.angle_beta   90.00
_cell.angle_gamma   90.00
#
_symmetry.space_group_name_H-M   'P 1'
#
loop_
_entity.id
_entity.type
_entity.pdbx_description
1 polymer ?
#
loop_
_entity_poly.entity_id
_entity_poly.type
_entity_poly.pdbx_seq_one_letter_code
_entity_poly.pdbx_strand_id
1 'polypeptide(L)'
;MAARNDSERYVISILYSLSTAARYYVTCDHFRSVEYYIDSIRPPIQPRMGEPFCQMVGVACRDWETYAQGRCADCSHPGDCAAMGYMSDLNMERGPHATKHEYYVKTAEEEPFCLFQYQVLVETGCGHDFCGDVSDSGSGFNPGVIRVELQTRAGKLARLNLDDYADAELKPSAQYVYLATSRFPLGEVRAAKVWWGYSSKPEMAAELRASSSGLSLKKIQVIPIDLPEKM
;
A
#
# COMPACT_ATOMS: atom_id res chain seq x y z
N MET A 1 -47.48 41.36 7.13
CA MET A 1 -46.32 41.20 6.24
C MET A 1 -45.24 40.47 7.05
N ALA A 2 -45.15 39.14 6.94
CA ALA A 2 -44.15 38.36 7.67
C ALA A 2 -42.94 38.16 6.75
N ALA A 3 -41.85 38.87 7.03
CA ALA A 3 -40.55 38.62 6.41
C ALA A 3 -40.06 37.25 6.90
N ARG A 4 -40.18 36.21 6.04
CA ARG A 4 -39.52 34.93 6.30
C ARG A 4 -38.02 35.15 6.17
N ASN A 5 -37.31 34.81 7.24
CA ASN A 5 -35.91 35.12 7.48
C ASN A 5 -35.02 34.46 6.40
N ASP A 6 -34.39 35.26 5.53
CA ASP A 6 -33.57 34.75 4.41
C ASP A 6 -32.38 33.89 4.89
N SER A 7 -31.94 34.06 6.13
CA SER A 7 -30.93 33.24 6.80
C SER A 7 -31.34 31.76 6.92
N GLU A 8 -32.60 31.46 7.22
CA GLU A 8 -33.09 30.08 7.32
C GLU A 8 -33.09 29.38 5.96
N ARG A 9 -33.41 30.12 4.89
CA ARG A 9 -33.38 29.60 3.52
C ARG A 9 -31.98 29.25 3.05
N TYR A 10 -30.98 30.07 3.41
CA TYR A 10 -29.57 29.81 3.12
C TYR A 10 -29.02 28.61 3.90
N VAL A 11 -29.36 28.47 5.19
CA VAL A 11 -28.94 27.29 5.97
C VAL A 11 -29.57 26.02 5.40
N ILE A 12 -30.85 26.07 5.03
CA ILE A 12 -31.55 24.94 4.41
C ILE A 12 -30.89 24.57 3.06
N SER A 13 -30.57 25.52 2.19
CA SER A 13 -29.95 25.22 0.89
C SER A 13 -28.55 24.60 1.02
N ILE A 14 -27.76 25.06 2.00
CA ILE A 14 -26.45 24.48 2.32
C ILE A 14 -26.60 23.04 2.83
N LEU A 15 -27.54 22.78 3.75
CA LEU A 15 -27.81 21.44 4.28
C LEU A 15 -28.31 20.48 3.19
N TYR A 16 -29.18 20.93 2.29
CA TYR A 16 -29.62 20.14 1.13
C TYR A 16 -28.46 19.81 0.20
N SER A 17 -27.58 20.78 -0.10
CA SER A 17 -26.40 20.58 -0.95
C SER A 17 -25.42 19.58 -0.34
N LEU A 18 -25.11 19.72 0.95
CA LEU A 18 -24.28 18.78 1.70
C LEU A 18 -24.87 17.37 1.73
N SER A 19 -26.19 17.24 1.96
CA SER A 19 -26.85 15.93 1.97
C SER A 19 -26.84 15.27 0.59
N THR A 20 -26.94 16.05 -0.49
CA THR A 20 -26.89 15.55 -1.86
C THR A 20 -25.47 15.13 -2.23
N ALA A 21 -24.46 15.92 -1.85
CA ALA A 21 -23.06 15.56 -2.02
C ALA A 21 -22.70 14.29 -1.24
N ALA A 22 -23.16 14.17 0.01
CA ALA A 22 -22.96 12.97 0.83
C ALA A 22 -23.66 11.74 0.23
N ARG A 23 -24.89 11.88 -0.27
CA ARG A 23 -25.60 10.80 -0.98
C ARG A 23 -24.86 10.41 -2.25
N TYR A 24 -24.39 11.36 -3.04
CA TYR A 24 -23.62 11.08 -4.26
C TYR A 24 -22.32 10.34 -3.94
N TYR A 25 -21.59 10.77 -2.91
CA TYR A 25 -20.37 10.13 -2.44
C TYR A 25 -20.62 8.69 -1.92
N VAL A 26 -21.62 8.50 -1.05
CA VAL A 26 -22.01 7.16 -0.56
C VAL A 26 -22.47 6.26 -1.71
N THR A 27 -23.14 6.84 -2.72
CA THR A 27 -23.55 6.12 -3.92
C THR A 27 -22.33 5.72 -4.75
N CYS A 28 -21.32 6.59 -4.89
CA CYS A 28 -20.03 6.27 -5.53
C CYS A 28 -19.33 5.10 -4.85
N ASP A 29 -19.16 5.14 -3.52
CA ASP A 29 -18.51 4.04 -2.78
C ASP A 29 -19.31 2.72 -2.86
N HIS A 30 -20.63 2.78 -2.85
CA HIS A 30 -21.46 1.59 -3.04
C HIS A 30 -21.26 0.97 -4.44
N PHE A 31 -21.21 1.81 -5.48
CA PHE A 31 -21.01 1.37 -6.85
C PHE A 31 -19.60 0.83 -7.13
N ARG A 32 -18.59 1.16 -6.31
CA ARG A 32 -17.22 0.61 -6.44
C ARG A 32 -17.20 -0.91 -6.46
N SER A 33 -18.07 -1.57 -5.69
CA SER A 33 -18.17 -3.03 -5.68
C SER A 33 -18.49 -3.61 -7.07
N VAL A 34 -19.40 -2.96 -7.80
CA VAL A 34 -19.78 -3.34 -9.17
C VAL A 34 -18.65 -3.04 -10.15
N GLU A 35 -18.00 -1.88 -10.01
CA GLU A 35 -16.85 -1.52 -10.85
C GLU A 35 -15.68 -2.49 -10.70
N TYR A 36 -15.32 -2.85 -9.47
CA TYR A 36 -14.27 -3.84 -9.20
C TYR A 36 -14.64 -5.21 -9.75
N TYR A 37 -15.90 -5.62 -9.61
CA TYR A 37 -16.34 -6.89 -10.21
C TYR A 37 -16.24 -6.84 -11.74
N ILE A 38 -16.69 -5.76 -12.38
CA ILE A 38 -16.58 -5.59 -13.84
C ILE A 38 -15.10 -5.59 -14.29
N ASP A 39 -14.22 -4.86 -13.61
CA ASP A 39 -12.78 -4.83 -13.93
C ASP A 39 -12.16 -6.22 -13.75
N SER A 40 -12.60 -6.99 -12.75
CA SER A 40 -12.14 -8.38 -12.54
C SER A 40 -12.64 -9.38 -13.59
N ILE A 41 -13.76 -9.08 -14.27
CA ILE A 41 -14.25 -9.91 -15.38
C ILE A 41 -13.34 -9.74 -16.58
N ARG A 42 -12.82 -8.51 -16.80
CA ARG A 42 -12.06 -8.20 -18.00
C ARG A 42 -10.90 -9.21 -18.10
N PRO A 43 -10.95 -10.18 -19.04
CA PRO A 43 -9.70 -10.83 -19.44
C PRO A 43 -8.80 -9.68 -19.87
N PRO A 44 -7.48 -9.68 -19.62
CA PRO A 44 -6.65 -8.50 -19.88
C PRO A 44 -6.94 -8.04 -21.31
N ILE A 45 -7.75 -6.99 -21.46
CA ILE A 45 -8.25 -6.54 -22.76
C ILE A 45 -7.04 -5.81 -23.28
N GLN A 46 -6.19 -6.60 -23.92
CA GLN A 46 -4.85 -6.26 -24.32
C GLN A 46 -3.97 -5.93 -23.10
N PRO A 47 -3.27 -6.92 -22.50
CA PRO A 47 -1.89 -6.58 -22.23
C PRO A 47 -1.36 -6.10 -23.58
N ARG A 48 -0.71 -4.94 -23.65
CA ARG A 48 0.18 -4.72 -24.81
C ARG A 48 1.00 -6.00 -24.89
N MET A 49 0.85 -6.76 -25.97
CA MET A 49 1.35 -8.14 -26.12
C MET A 49 2.60 -8.37 -25.24
N GLY A 50 2.46 -9.06 -24.11
CA GLY A 50 3.56 -9.27 -23.15
C GLY A 50 3.50 -8.60 -21.77
N GLU A 51 2.44 -7.86 -21.39
CA GLU A 51 2.23 -7.45 -19.99
C GLU A 51 1.57 -8.55 -19.13
N PRO A 52 1.99 -8.76 -17.87
CA PRO A 52 1.43 -9.81 -17.03
C PRO A 52 0.04 -9.45 -16.51
N PHE A 53 -0.73 -10.51 -16.26
CA PHE A 53 -2.07 -10.43 -15.72
C PHE A 53 -2.07 -9.80 -14.31
N CYS A 54 -2.83 -8.73 -14.14
CA CYS A 54 -2.95 -7.99 -12.88
C CYS A 54 -4.25 -8.42 -12.19
N GLN A 55 -4.13 -9.37 -11.26
CA GLN A 55 -5.25 -9.88 -10.47
C GLN A 55 -5.39 -9.09 -9.17
N MET A 56 -6.61 -8.75 -8.78
CA MET A 56 -6.88 -8.25 -7.43
C MET A 56 -6.81 -9.43 -6.45
N VAL A 57 -5.75 -9.45 -5.64
CA VAL A 57 -5.46 -10.50 -4.66
C VAL A 57 -5.83 -10.00 -3.26
N GLY A 58 -6.83 -10.60 -2.65
CA GLY A 58 -7.15 -10.39 -1.25
C GLY A 58 -6.26 -11.25 -0.36
N VAL A 59 -5.81 -10.69 0.76
CA VAL A 59 -5.00 -11.36 1.78
C VAL A 59 -5.82 -11.56 3.03
N ALA A 60 -5.89 -12.80 3.53
CA ALA A 60 -6.52 -13.13 4.78
C ALA A 60 -5.75 -12.45 5.92
N CYS A 61 -6.46 -11.67 6.72
CA CYS A 61 -5.86 -10.98 7.86
C CYS A 61 -6.88 -10.83 8.99
N ARG A 62 -6.40 -10.49 10.19
CA ARG A 62 -7.28 -10.31 11.35
C ARG A 62 -8.14 -9.04 11.24
N ASP A 63 -7.56 -7.97 10.70
CA ASP A 63 -8.17 -6.66 10.57
C ASP A 63 -7.47 -5.84 9.47
N TRP A 64 -8.13 -4.77 9.02
CA TRP A 64 -7.61 -3.89 7.99
C TRP A 64 -6.30 -3.22 8.40
N GLU A 65 -6.17 -2.77 9.64
CA GLU A 65 -4.99 -2.04 10.13
C GLU A 65 -3.74 -2.91 10.08
N THR A 66 -3.85 -4.18 10.46
CA THR A 66 -2.76 -5.16 10.41
C THR A 66 -2.36 -5.45 8.97
N TYR A 67 -3.34 -5.56 8.06
CA TYR A 67 -3.10 -5.73 6.64
C TYR A 67 -2.42 -4.50 6.01
N ALA A 68 -2.91 -3.29 6.29
CA ALA A 68 -2.37 -2.03 5.76
C ALA A 68 -0.94 -1.74 6.26
N GLN A 69 -0.54 -2.31 7.40
CA GLN A 69 0.85 -2.31 7.87
C GLN A 69 1.73 -3.37 7.17
N GLY A 70 1.19 -4.13 6.22
CA GLY A 70 1.89 -5.20 5.50
C GLY A 70 2.20 -6.43 6.36
N ARG A 71 1.57 -6.58 7.52
CA ARG A 71 1.85 -7.70 8.46
C ARG A 71 1.17 -9.00 8.05
N CYS A 72 0.25 -8.94 7.09
CA CYS A 72 -0.37 -10.08 6.43
C CYS A 72 -0.01 -10.00 4.94
N ALA A 73 0.84 -10.91 4.48
CA ALA A 73 1.33 -10.90 3.09
C ALA A 73 1.83 -12.27 2.61
N ASP A 74 1.78 -13.28 3.48
CA ASP A 74 2.18 -14.63 3.13
C ASP A 74 1.03 -15.29 2.37
N CYS A 75 1.24 -15.65 1.11
CA CYS A 75 0.28 -16.41 0.30
C CYS A 75 0.69 -17.88 0.13
N SER A 76 1.58 -18.38 1.02
CA SER A 76 2.17 -19.71 0.88
C SER A 76 1.18 -20.85 1.13
N HIS A 77 0.14 -20.65 1.93
CA HIS A 77 -0.84 -21.70 2.22
C HIS A 77 -2.20 -21.44 1.58
N PRO A 78 -2.95 -22.51 1.28
CA PRO A 78 -4.28 -22.33 0.74
C PRO A 78 -5.22 -21.65 1.73
N GLY A 79 -5.88 -20.59 1.27
CA GLY A 79 -6.75 -19.76 2.09
C GLY A 79 -6.08 -18.51 2.67
N ASP A 80 -4.74 -18.39 2.58
CA ASP A 80 -4.06 -17.16 3.01
C ASP A 80 -4.33 -16.00 2.01
N CYS A 81 -4.50 -16.34 0.73
CA CYS A 81 -4.80 -15.38 -0.31
C CYS A 81 -5.88 -15.90 -1.27
N ALA A 82 -6.68 -14.97 -1.80
CA ALA A 82 -7.85 -15.26 -2.61
C ALA A 82 -7.99 -14.25 -3.76
N ALA A 83 -8.45 -14.70 -4.93
CA ALA A 83 -8.85 -13.80 -6.00
C ALA A 83 -10.14 -13.06 -5.61
N MET A 84 -10.14 -11.72 -5.71
CA MET A 84 -11.36 -10.91 -5.62
C MET A 84 -12.04 -10.82 -6.99
N GLY A 85 -13.38 -10.94 -7.01
CA GLY A 85 -14.20 -10.69 -8.20
C GLY A 85 -14.57 -11.96 -8.97
N TYR A 86 -14.47 -11.92 -10.31
CA TYR A 86 -14.98 -12.95 -11.21
C TYR A 86 -14.39 -14.34 -10.94
N MET A 87 -13.08 -14.42 -10.71
CA MET A 87 -12.34 -15.68 -10.45
C MET A 87 -12.37 -16.11 -8.97
N SER A 88 -13.30 -15.59 -8.16
CA SER A 88 -13.35 -15.87 -6.72
C SER A 88 -13.83 -17.29 -6.38
N ASP A 89 -14.48 -17.97 -7.31
CA ASP A 89 -14.89 -19.37 -7.23
C ASP A 89 -13.69 -20.33 -7.21
N LEU A 90 -12.60 -19.99 -7.92
CA LEU A 90 -11.35 -20.75 -7.91
C LEU A 90 -10.70 -20.83 -6.53
N ASN A 91 -11.09 -19.97 -5.59
CA ASN A 91 -10.60 -20.03 -4.21
C ASN A 91 -11.14 -21.26 -3.46
N MET A 92 -12.32 -21.76 -3.81
CA MET A 92 -12.89 -22.96 -3.17
C MET A 92 -12.13 -24.23 -3.57
N GLU A 93 -11.63 -24.28 -4.80
CA GLU A 93 -10.77 -25.37 -5.29
C GLU A 93 -9.43 -25.41 -4.53
N ARG A 94 -8.99 -24.26 -4.00
CA ARG A 94 -7.75 -24.15 -3.23
C ARG A 94 -7.90 -24.63 -1.78
N GLY A 95 -9.11 -24.68 -1.23
CA GLY A 95 -9.34 -25.35 0.05
C GLY A 95 -10.67 -24.99 0.72
N PRO A 96 -11.29 -25.92 1.46
CA PRO A 96 -12.59 -25.73 2.09
C PRO A 96 -12.60 -24.62 3.17
N HIS A 97 -11.43 -24.21 3.65
CA HIS A 97 -11.27 -23.18 4.67
C HIS A 97 -11.24 -21.74 4.13
N ALA A 98 -11.10 -21.54 2.81
CA ALA A 98 -11.06 -20.21 2.20
C ALA A 98 -12.31 -19.36 2.50
N THR A 99 -13.43 -19.98 2.89
CA THR A 99 -14.73 -19.35 3.14
C THR A 99 -14.90 -18.75 4.54
N LYS A 100 -13.95 -18.94 5.47
CA LYS A 100 -14.06 -18.47 6.86
C LYS A 100 -13.21 -17.24 7.19
N HIS A 101 -12.50 -16.68 6.22
CA HIS A 101 -11.56 -15.59 6.44
C HIS A 101 -12.07 -14.27 5.85
N GLU A 102 -11.75 -13.17 6.52
CA GLU A 102 -11.86 -11.83 5.95
C GLU A 102 -10.60 -11.55 5.13
N TYR A 103 -10.79 -11.12 3.89
CA TYR A 103 -9.71 -10.78 2.99
C TYR A 103 -9.68 -9.28 2.76
N TYR A 104 -8.47 -8.73 2.72
CA TYR A 104 -8.24 -7.31 2.51
C TYR A 104 -7.39 -7.12 1.25
N VAL A 105 -7.72 -6.09 0.47
CA VAL A 105 -7.05 -5.77 -0.79
C VAL A 105 -6.98 -4.25 -0.97
N LYS A 106 -5.87 -3.75 -1.50
CA LYS A 106 -5.71 -2.38 -1.96
C LYS A 106 -6.03 -2.33 -3.44
N THR A 107 -6.93 -1.43 -3.81
CA THR A 107 -7.23 -1.07 -5.19
C THR A 107 -6.73 0.34 -5.47
N ALA A 108 -6.58 0.65 -6.74
CA ALA A 108 -6.34 2.02 -7.17
C ALA A 108 -7.62 2.87 -7.11
N GLU A 109 -7.43 4.19 -7.11
CA GLU A 109 -8.54 5.16 -7.16
C GLU A 109 -9.31 5.13 -8.48
N GLU A 110 -8.65 4.75 -9.57
CA GLU A 110 -9.17 4.77 -10.94
C GLU A 110 -8.78 3.50 -11.70
N GLU A 111 -9.60 3.13 -12.68
CA GLU A 111 -9.41 1.96 -13.54
C GLU A 111 -8.09 2.03 -14.34
N PRO A 112 -7.35 0.91 -14.54
CA PRO A 112 -7.58 -0.41 -13.95
C PRO A 112 -7.38 -0.39 -12.43
N PHE A 113 -8.31 -1.00 -11.69
CA PHE A 113 -8.33 -0.90 -10.22
C PHE A 113 -7.34 -1.85 -9.55
N CYS A 114 -6.87 -2.86 -10.28
CA CYS A 114 -5.88 -3.80 -9.78
C CYS A 114 -4.55 -3.10 -9.42
N LEU A 115 -3.91 -3.61 -8.36
CA LEU A 115 -2.57 -3.22 -7.94
C LEU A 115 -1.74 -4.46 -7.70
N PHE A 116 -0.48 -4.42 -8.11
CA PHE A 116 0.51 -5.39 -7.66
C PHE A 116 0.92 -5.03 -6.25
N GLN A 117 0.79 -5.97 -5.33
CA GLN A 117 1.04 -5.78 -3.91
C GLN A 117 2.34 -6.48 -3.50
N TYR A 118 3.07 -5.88 -2.57
CA TYR A 118 4.34 -6.39 -2.07
C TYR A 118 4.46 -6.16 -0.57
N GLN A 119 5.05 -7.12 0.14
CA GLN A 119 5.56 -6.89 1.48
C GLN A 119 6.98 -6.33 1.39
N VAL A 120 7.21 -5.20 2.04
CA VAL A 120 8.55 -4.60 2.13
C VAL A 120 9.05 -4.75 3.56
N LEU A 121 10.11 -5.54 3.73
CA LEU A 121 10.80 -5.72 4.99
C LEU A 121 12.05 -4.86 4.99
N VAL A 122 12.20 -3.97 5.97
CA VAL A 122 13.37 -3.11 6.13
C VAL A 122 14.05 -3.42 7.44
N GLU A 123 15.32 -3.80 7.36
CA GLU A 123 16.21 -3.89 8.52
C GLU A 123 17.12 -2.67 8.53
N THR A 124 17.04 -1.90 9.60
CA THR A 124 17.96 -0.79 9.87
C THR A 124 19.15 -1.30 10.68
N GLY A 125 20.25 -0.58 10.58
CA GLY A 125 21.45 -0.76 11.39
C GLY A 125 21.89 0.56 12.01
N CYS A 126 22.95 0.50 12.79
CA CYS A 126 23.61 1.71 13.27
C CYS A 126 24.50 2.30 12.18
N GLY A 127 24.53 3.63 12.09
CA GLY A 127 25.59 4.36 11.40
C GLY A 127 26.87 4.34 12.24
N HIS A 128 28.03 4.25 11.57
CA HIS A 128 29.40 4.25 12.09
C HIS A 128 29.54 4.37 13.63
N ASP A 129 29.86 3.24 14.28
CA ASP A 129 30.24 3.08 15.70
C ASP A 129 29.26 3.53 16.80
N PHE A 130 28.04 3.99 16.49
CA PHE A 130 27.09 4.45 17.52
C PHE A 130 25.87 3.53 17.66
N CYS A 131 25.97 2.53 18.55
CA CYS A 131 24.82 1.76 19.08
C CYS A 131 24.77 1.81 20.63
N GLY A 132 25.30 2.87 21.25
CA GLY A 132 25.34 3.01 22.71
C GLY A 132 24.01 3.42 23.32
N ASP A 133 23.82 3.13 24.61
CA ASP A 133 22.62 3.46 25.39
C ASP A 133 22.33 4.97 25.33
N VAL A 134 21.21 5.32 24.70
CA VAL A 134 20.73 6.70 24.53
C VAL A 134 20.12 7.16 25.84
N SER A 135 20.95 7.54 26.80
CA SER A 135 20.46 8.25 27.98
C SER A 135 20.87 9.71 28.05
N ASP A 136 21.79 10.24 27.22
CA ASP A 136 22.20 11.64 27.44
C ASP A 136 22.83 12.46 26.31
N SER A 137 22.70 12.10 25.02
CA SER A 137 23.32 12.94 23.97
C SER A 137 22.63 12.83 22.62
N GLY A 138 21.66 13.71 22.35
CA GLY A 138 21.29 14.18 21.01
C GLY A 138 21.25 13.15 19.88
N SER A 139 20.62 11.98 20.09
CA SER A 139 20.42 10.98 19.05
C SER A 139 19.60 11.60 17.92
N GLY A 140 20.14 11.58 16.70
CA GLY A 140 19.55 12.26 15.56
C GLY A 140 18.11 11.81 15.30
N PHE A 141 17.24 12.78 15.08
CA PHE A 141 15.86 12.53 14.71
C PHE A 141 15.83 11.89 13.31
N ASN A 142 15.37 10.64 13.24
CA ASN A 142 15.22 9.90 11.99
C ASN A 142 13.73 9.78 11.63
N PRO A 143 13.16 10.70 10.84
CA PRO A 143 11.75 10.66 10.48
C PRO A 143 11.35 9.32 9.83
N GLY A 144 10.25 8.73 10.30
CA GLY A 144 9.83 7.36 10.01
C GLY A 144 9.25 7.05 8.63
N VAL A 145 9.26 8.00 7.71
CA VAL A 145 8.74 7.77 6.35
C VAL A 145 9.85 7.22 5.45
N ILE A 146 9.85 5.90 5.25
CA ILE A 146 10.73 5.22 4.29
C ILE A 146 10.18 5.39 2.87
N ARG A 147 11.07 5.59 1.90
CA ARG A 147 10.74 5.61 0.47
C ARG A 147 11.69 4.72 -0.30
N VAL A 148 11.13 4.03 -1.28
CA VAL A 148 11.82 3.02 -2.08
C VAL A 148 11.58 3.29 -3.56
N GLU A 149 12.67 3.47 -4.31
CA GLU A 149 12.67 3.50 -5.76
C GLU A 149 13.50 2.31 -6.28
N LEU A 150 12.87 1.45 -7.07
CA LEU A 150 13.45 0.24 -7.61
C LEU A 150 13.75 0.43 -9.09
N GLN A 151 14.92 -0.02 -9.51
CA GLN A 151 15.27 -0.14 -10.92
C GLN A 151 15.12 -1.61 -11.32
N THR A 152 14.16 -1.89 -12.19
CA THR A 152 13.90 -3.25 -12.66
C THR A 152 14.84 -3.60 -13.82
N ARG A 153 14.98 -4.90 -14.11
CA ARG A 153 15.78 -5.40 -15.25
C ARG A 153 15.28 -4.89 -16.60
N ALA A 154 13.98 -4.63 -16.70
CA ALA A 154 13.35 -4.03 -17.88
C ALA A 154 13.70 -2.53 -18.04
N GLY A 155 14.49 -1.94 -17.14
CA GLY A 155 14.87 -0.53 -17.17
C GLY A 155 13.78 0.41 -16.66
N LYS A 156 12.66 -0.11 -16.15
CA LYS A 156 11.60 0.70 -15.54
C LYS A 156 12.03 1.12 -14.13
N LEU A 157 11.84 2.40 -13.81
CA LEU A 157 11.92 2.91 -12.44
C LEU A 157 10.55 2.76 -11.79
N ALA A 158 10.48 2.01 -10.70
CA ALA A 158 9.28 1.78 -9.93
C ALA A 158 9.40 2.46 -8.57
N ARG A 159 8.51 3.40 -8.29
CA ARG A 159 8.35 3.95 -6.95
C ARG A 159 7.28 3.15 -6.24
N LEU A 160 7.64 2.58 -5.10
CA LEU A 160 6.68 1.87 -4.27
C LEU A 160 5.92 2.87 -3.42
N ASN A 161 4.59 2.82 -3.54
CA ASN A 161 3.72 3.52 -2.61
C ASN A 161 3.65 2.66 -1.34
N LEU A 162 4.45 3.01 -0.35
CA LEU A 162 4.35 2.40 0.98
C LEU A 162 3.13 3.00 1.66
N ASP A 163 2.30 2.17 2.29
CA ASP A 163 1.17 2.67 3.07
C ASP A 163 1.67 3.56 4.22
N ASP A 164 0.97 4.68 4.43
CA ASP A 164 1.35 5.78 5.34
C ASP A 164 1.25 5.43 6.85
N TYR A 165 1.26 4.15 7.22
CA TYR A 165 1.54 3.71 8.59
C TYR A 165 3.03 3.84 8.92
N ALA A 166 3.58 5.02 8.62
CA ALA A 166 4.94 5.37 8.96
C ALA A 166 5.07 5.49 10.49
N ASP A 167 6.15 4.93 11.02
CA ASP A 167 6.53 5.22 12.39
C ASP A 167 6.79 6.72 12.55
N ALA A 168 6.65 7.23 13.78
CA ALA A 168 7.07 8.61 14.06
C ALA A 168 8.60 8.77 13.89
N GLU A 169 9.35 7.70 14.19
CA GLU A 169 10.82 7.70 14.23
C GLU A 169 11.38 6.31 13.87
N LEU A 170 12.40 6.26 13.00
CA LEU A 170 13.19 5.06 12.74
C LEU A 170 14.28 4.90 13.80
N LYS A 171 14.33 3.72 14.40
CA LYS A 171 15.31 3.32 15.39
C LYS A 171 16.40 2.47 14.71
N PRO A 172 17.68 2.66 15.06
CA PRO A 172 18.74 1.75 14.64
C PRO A 172 18.47 0.31 15.09
N SER A 173 18.95 -0.65 14.31
CA SER A 173 18.83 -2.09 14.61
C SER A 173 17.38 -2.58 14.78
N ALA A 174 16.42 -1.87 14.19
CA ALA A 174 15.01 -2.24 14.18
C ALA A 174 14.57 -2.83 12.83
N GLN A 175 13.47 -3.57 12.87
CA GLN A 175 12.82 -4.15 11.69
C GLN A 175 11.47 -3.48 11.46
N TYR A 176 11.20 -3.17 10.21
CA TYR A 176 9.97 -2.53 9.77
C TYR A 176 9.33 -3.33 8.65
N VAL A 177 8.00 -3.31 8.62
CA VAL A 177 7.19 -4.00 7.61
C VAL A 177 6.23 -2.98 7.03
N TYR A 178 6.10 -2.98 5.71
CA TYR A 178 5.17 -2.11 4.99
C TYR A 178 4.45 -2.90 3.92
N LEU A 179 3.18 -2.54 3.69
CA LEU A 179 2.49 -2.88 2.47
C LEU A 179 2.89 -1.87 1.39
N ALA A 180 3.29 -2.38 0.23
CA ALA A 180 3.64 -1.58 -0.92
C ALA A 180 2.77 -1.95 -2.12
N THR A 181 2.43 -0.95 -2.93
CA THR A 181 1.66 -1.17 -4.16
C THR A 181 2.34 -0.57 -5.39
N SER A 182 2.07 -1.17 -6.55
CA SER A 182 2.51 -0.71 -7.87
C SER A 182 1.44 -0.95 -8.93
N ARG A 183 1.37 -0.07 -9.93
CA ARG A 183 0.50 -0.23 -11.12
C ARG A 183 1.04 -1.25 -12.13
N PHE A 184 2.27 -1.71 -11.95
CA PHE A 184 2.93 -2.65 -12.87
C PHE A 184 3.76 -3.68 -12.09
N PRO A 185 3.95 -4.88 -12.65
CA PRO A 185 4.84 -5.90 -12.09
C PRO A 185 6.26 -5.36 -11.93
N LEU A 186 6.89 -5.57 -10.78
CA LEU A 186 8.31 -5.20 -10.62
C LEU A 186 9.22 -6.12 -11.43
N GLY A 187 8.88 -7.41 -11.54
CA GLY A 187 9.77 -8.41 -12.11
C GLY A 187 11.11 -8.48 -11.37
N GLU A 188 12.19 -8.78 -12.10
CA GLU A 188 13.53 -8.83 -11.50
C GLU A 188 14.04 -7.42 -11.16
N VAL A 189 14.36 -7.19 -9.89
CA VAL A 189 14.93 -5.92 -9.39
C VAL A 189 16.46 -5.96 -9.48
N ARG A 190 17.06 -4.94 -10.10
CA ARG A 190 18.52 -4.81 -10.25
C ARG A 190 19.15 -3.91 -9.19
N ALA A 191 18.46 -2.85 -8.81
CA ALA A 191 18.95 -1.89 -7.83
C ALA A 191 17.78 -1.28 -7.06
N ALA A 192 18.06 -0.85 -5.84
CA ALA A 192 17.11 -0.12 -4.99
C ALA A 192 17.77 1.14 -4.45
N LYS A 193 17.07 2.27 -4.57
CA LYS A 193 17.37 3.51 -3.85
C LYS A 193 16.40 3.63 -2.70
N VAL A 194 16.94 3.72 -1.49
CA VAL A 194 16.16 3.84 -0.26
C VAL A 194 16.60 5.11 0.47
N TRP A 195 15.63 5.86 0.95
CA TRP A 195 15.84 7.03 1.79
C TRP A 195 14.68 7.20 2.76
N TRP A 196 14.90 7.97 3.82
CA TRP A 196 13.87 8.25 4.82
C TRP A 196 13.75 9.76 5.04
N GLY A 197 12.54 10.19 5.40
CA GLY A 197 12.26 11.53 5.90
C GLY A 197 11.12 12.26 5.24
N TYR A 198 11.07 13.59 5.35
CA TYR A 198 9.89 14.33 4.86
C TYR A 198 9.91 14.56 3.35
N SER A 199 11.09 14.48 2.72
CA SER A 199 11.22 14.71 1.27
C SER A 199 10.86 13.48 0.44
N SER A 200 10.02 13.70 -0.57
CA SER A 200 9.72 12.72 -1.62
C SER A 200 10.84 12.56 -2.65
N LYS A 201 11.88 13.41 -2.62
CA LYS A 201 13.01 13.36 -3.56
C LYS A 201 14.28 12.84 -2.87
N PRO A 202 14.97 11.84 -3.46
CA PRO A 202 16.17 11.24 -2.85
C PRO A 202 17.35 12.22 -2.76
N GLU A 203 17.49 13.13 -3.73
CA GLU A 203 18.59 14.13 -3.76
C GLU A 203 18.49 15.10 -2.57
N MET A 204 17.30 15.65 -2.32
CA MET A 204 17.05 16.50 -1.16
C MET A 204 17.18 15.74 0.16
N ALA A 205 16.82 14.45 0.19
CA ALA A 205 17.03 13.61 1.37
C ALA A 205 18.53 13.37 1.62
N ALA A 206 19.35 13.24 0.58
CA ALA A 206 20.79 13.08 0.69
C ALA A 206 21.49 14.35 1.21
N GLU A 207 21.02 15.53 0.83
CA GLU A 207 21.51 16.81 1.39
C GLU A 207 21.18 16.93 2.89
N LEU A 208 20.02 16.42 3.32
CA LEU A 208 19.60 16.35 4.72
C LEU A 208 20.32 15.26 5.55
N ARG A 209 20.94 14.25 4.90
CA ARG A 209 21.74 13.21 5.58
C ARG A 209 22.97 13.76 6.30
N ALA A 210 23.41 14.97 5.96
CA ALA A 210 24.42 15.68 6.75
C ALA A 210 23.96 15.98 8.19
N SER A 211 22.66 15.84 8.49
CA SER A 211 22.06 16.03 9.82
C SER A 211 21.48 14.74 10.45
N SER A 212 21.39 13.62 9.74
CA SER A 212 20.87 12.36 10.29
C SER A 212 22.01 11.59 10.96
N SER A 213 22.07 11.57 12.29
CA SER A 213 23.05 10.77 13.01
C SER A 213 22.52 9.36 13.29
N GLY A 214 23.34 8.35 13.02
CA GLY A 214 23.20 7.02 13.62
C GLY A 214 22.33 5.97 12.91
N LEU A 215 21.70 6.24 11.77
CA LEU A 215 20.89 5.24 11.05
C LEU A 215 21.55 4.78 9.74
N SER A 216 21.65 3.46 9.55
CA SER A 216 22.05 2.83 8.29
C SER A 216 20.99 1.85 7.80
N LEU A 217 20.95 1.59 6.50
CA LEU A 217 20.14 0.50 5.94
C LEU A 217 20.98 -0.78 5.94
N LYS A 218 20.52 -1.82 6.61
CA LYS A 218 21.19 -3.12 6.64
C LYS A 218 20.67 -4.05 5.55
N LYS A 219 19.35 -4.17 5.43
CA LYS A 219 18.69 -5.06 4.47
C LYS A 219 17.35 -4.49 4.05
N ILE A 220 17.00 -4.70 2.79
CA ILE A 220 15.63 -4.52 2.31
C ILE A 220 15.22 -5.76 1.52
N GLN A 221 14.01 -6.24 1.74
CA GLN A 221 13.41 -7.34 0.99
C GLN A 221 12.06 -6.86 0.46
N VAL A 222 11.78 -7.18 -0.80
CA VAL A 222 10.51 -6.88 -1.45
C VAL A 222 9.94 -8.21 -1.93
N ILE A 223 8.84 -8.63 -1.31
CA ILE A 223 8.25 -9.95 -1.50
C ILE A 223 6.91 -9.74 -2.22
N PRO A 224 6.69 -10.32 -3.41
CA PRO A 224 5.40 -10.23 -4.09
C PRO A 224 4.30 -10.90 -3.28
N ILE A 225 3.10 -10.30 -3.32
CA ILE A 225 1.86 -10.89 -2.80
C ILE A 225 1.05 -11.33 -4.00
N ASP A 226 1.25 -12.59 -4.39
CA ASP A 226 0.64 -13.23 -5.54
C ASP A 226 -0.04 -14.54 -5.17
N LEU A 227 -1.00 -14.95 -6.00
CA LEU A 227 -1.63 -16.24 -5.83
C LEU A 227 -0.64 -17.33 -6.25
N PRO A 228 -0.52 -18.44 -5.48
CA PRO A 228 0.37 -19.53 -5.86
C PRO A 228 -0.01 -20.09 -7.24
N GLU A 229 0.98 -20.30 -8.11
CA GLU A 229 0.76 -20.69 -9.51
C GLU A 229 0.13 -22.09 -9.68
N LYS A 230 0.21 -22.94 -8.64
CA LYS A 230 -0.47 -24.24 -8.46
C LYS A 230 0.03 -24.89 -7.15
N MET A 231 -0.86 -25.57 -6.42
CA MET A 231 -0.52 -26.69 -5.53
C MET A 231 -1.25 -27.93 -6.01
#